data_AF-A0A7U6QN19-F1
#
_entry.id   AF-A0A7U6QN19-F1
#
_cell.length_a   1.000
_cell.length_b   1.000
_cell.length_c   1.000
_cell.angle_alpha   90.00
_cell.angle_beta   90.00
_cell.angle_gamma   90.00
#
_symmetry.space_group_name_H-M   'P 1'
#
loop_
_entity.id
_entity.type
_entity.pdbx_description
1 polymer ?
#
loop_
_entity_poly.entity_id
_entity_poly.type
_entity_poly.pdbx_seq_one_letter_code
_entity_poly.pdbx_strand_id
1 'polypeptide(L)'
;MKHIADEKSIKGGQYDKVPENYSGTVYICPMHPEVRDTEKSDCPICGMFLKPEDEVAESNNHEDSHAHCHGADANNSNEVNSVEGNKYDKIPENYSGTVYICPMHPEVRDVEKVTAQYVACFLNLKTKLLKMIVTLAVMERILIVAE
;
A
#
# COMPACT_ATOMS: atom_id res chain seq x y z
N MET A 1 -14.62 -42.27 -49.99
CA MET A 1 -14.28 -41.03 -49.24
C MET A 1 -13.38 -41.40 -48.06
N LYS A 2 -12.09 -41.05 -48.14
CA LYS A 2 -11.13 -41.14 -47.04
C LYS A 2 -10.95 -39.72 -46.48
N HIS A 3 -11.33 -39.51 -45.24
CA HIS A 3 -10.75 -38.51 -44.34
C HIS A 3 -10.27 -39.37 -43.15
N ILE A 4 -9.01 -39.84 -43.09
CA ILE A 4 -7.76 -39.16 -42.70
C ILE A 4 -7.97 -38.26 -41.48
N ALA A 5 -7.17 -38.59 -40.46
CA ALA A 5 -7.28 -38.24 -39.06
C ALA A 5 -6.82 -36.81 -38.73
N ASP A 6 -6.91 -36.51 -37.44
CA ASP A 6 -6.09 -35.54 -36.69
C ASP A 6 -6.71 -34.16 -36.43
N GLU A 7 -7.59 -34.08 -35.42
CA GLU A 7 -7.71 -32.87 -34.57
C GLU A 7 -7.42 -33.26 -33.11
N LYS A 8 -6.18 -33.66 -32.86
CA LYS A 8 -5.64 -33.75 -31.50
C LYS A 8 -4.91 -32.45 -31.21
N SER A 9 -5.52 -31.60 -30.39
CA SER A 9 -4.90 -30.52 -29.60
C SER A 9 -3.85 -29.65 -30.31
N ILE A 10 -4.26 -28.56 -30.95
CA ILE A 10 -3.42 -27.36 -31.03
C ILE A 10 -3.78 -26.49 -29.82
N LYS A 11 -3.27 -26.86 -28.64
CA LYS A 11 -3.27 -25.96 -27.47
C LYS A 11 -1.91 -25.26 -27.42
N GLY A 12 -1.74 -24.30 -28.30
CA GLY A 12 -0.63 -23.35 -28.30
C GLY A 12 -1.13 -22.14 -29.05
N GLY A 13 -1.49 -21.08 -28.34
CA GLY A 13 -1.85 -19.82 -28.98
C GLY A 13 -0.68 -19.30 -29.82
N GLN A 14 -0.91 -18.27 -30.63
CA GLN A 14 0.11 -17.58 -31.43
C GLN A 14 1.36 -17.14 -30.62
N TYR A 15 1.27 -17.14 -29.28
CA TYR A 15 2.29 -16.67 -28.35
C TYR A 15 2.88 -17.74 -27.42
N ASP A 16 2.55 -19.03 -27.61
CA ASP A 16 3.25 -20.14 -26.94
C ASP A 16 4.42 -20.59 -27.82
N LYS A 17 5.63 -20.20 -27.44
CA LYS A 17 6.87 -20.58 -28.14
C LYS A 17 7.56 -21.78 -27.50
N VAL A 18 6.95 -22.43 -26.50
CA VAL A 18 7.57 -23.53 -25.78
C VAL A 18 7.38 -24.84 -26.55
N PRO A 19 8.46 -25.54 -26.93
CA PRO A 19 8.35 -26.86 -27.54
C PRO A 19 7.74 -27.88 -26.57
N GLU A 20 6.95 -28.85 -27.07
CA GLU A 20 6.28 -29.88 -26.26
C GLU A 20 7.22 -30.73 -25.37
N ASN A 21 8.52 -30.74 -25.67
CA ASN A 21 9.54 -31.52 -24.96
C ASN A 21 10.64 -30.64 -24.32
N TYR A 22 10.32 -29.40 -23.97
CA TYR A 22 11.26 -28.51 -23.28
C TYR A 22 11.37 -28.86 -21.80
N SER A 23 12.58 -29.14 -21.32
CA SER A 23 12.87 -29.50 -19.93
C SER A 23 13.60 -28.39 -19.16
N GLY A 24 13.57 -27.16 -19.66
CA GLY A 24 14.18 -25.99 -19.02
C GLY A 24 13.16 -25.08 -18.34
N THR A 25 13.62 -23.94 -17.82
CA THR A 25 12.76 -22.92 -17.23
C THR A 25 11.90 -22.26 -18.29
N VAL A 26 10.58 -22.36 -18.14
CA VAL A 26 9.61 -21.63 -18.97
C VAL A 26 9.34 -20.27 -18.34
N TYR A 27 9.25 -19.24 -19.15
CA TYR A 27 8.91 -17.89 -18.74
C TYR A 27 7.50 -17.55 -19.22
N ILE A 28 6.69 -16.99 -18.32
CA ILE A 28 5.29 -16.66 -18.53
C ILE A 28 5.02 -15.18 -18.18
N CYS A 29 4.10 -14.55 -18.89
CA CYS A 29 3.68 -13.19 -18.55
C CYS A 29 2.68 -13.26 -17.39
N PRO A 30 2.91 -12.57 -16.26
CA PRO A 30 1.99 -12.61 -15.12
C PRO A 30 0.61 -11.99 -15.44
N MET A 31 0.51 -11.20 -16.52
CA MET A 31 -0.75 -10.63 -17.00
C MET A 31 -1.40 -11.44 -18.14
N HIS A 32 -0.61 -12.19 -18.91
CA HIS A 32 -1.06 -12.95 -20.07
C HIS A 32 -0.51 -14.37 -20.03
N PRO A 33 -1.18 -15.30 -19.33
CA PRO A 33 -0.71 -16.68 -19.16
C PRO A 33 -0.55 -17.46 -20.49
N GLU A 34 -1.18 -16.98 -21.57
CA GLU A 34 -1.07 -17.55 -22.91
C GLU A 34 0.29 -17.26 -23.58
N VAL A 35 1.07 -16.32 -23.04
CA VAL A 35 2.40 -15.96 -23.54
C VAL A 35 3.44 -16.75 -22.77
N ARG A 36 4.03 -17.74 -23.43
CA ARG A 36 5.06 -18.64 -22.87
C ARG A 36 6.28 -18.65 -23.77
N ASP A 37 7.45 -18.49 -23.17
CA ASP A 37 8.72 -18.45 -23.89
C ASP A 37 9.79 -19.21 -23.10
N THR A 38 10.80 -19.73 -23.79
CA THR A 38 11.95 -20.40 -23.15
C THR A 38 13.04 -19.40 -22.72
N GLU A 39 12.90 -18.15 -23.13
CA GLU A 39 13.84 -17.06 -22.85
C GLU A 39 13.20 -15.93 -22.03
N LYS A 40 14.02 -15.16 -21.33
CA LYS A 40 13.61 -13.91 -20.65
C LYS A 40 13.38 -12.81 -21.71
N SER A 41 12.29 -12.92 -22.44
CA SER A 41 11.86 -11.91 -23.42
C SER A 41 10.79 -10.98 -22.84
N ASP A 42 10.42 -9.96 -23.61
CA ASP A 42 9.30 -9.06 -23.29
C ASP A 42 7.99 -9.60 -23.87
N CYS A 43 6.90 -9.46 -23.13
CA CYS A 43 5.58 -9.85 -23.59
C CYS A 43 5.16 -9.00 -24.81
N PRO A 44 4.80 -9.60 -25.96
CA PRO A 44 4.40 -8.84 -27.15
C PRO A 44 3.02 -8.17 -27.01
N ILE A 45 2.25 -8.49 -25.96
CA ILE A 45 0.91 -7.94 -25.72
C ILE A 45 1.00 -6.66 -24.87
N CYS A 46 1.77 -6.68 -23.77
CA CYS A 46 1.86 -5.56 -22.83
C CYS A 46 3.25 -4.95 -22.66
N GLY A 47 4.29 -5.52 -23.24
CA GLY A 47 5.67 -5.03 -23.14
C GLY A 47 6.33 -5.25 -21.78
N MET A 48 5.76 -6.11 -20.91
CA MET A 48 6.36 -6.43 -19.62
C MET A 48 7.25 -7.67 -19.69
N PHE A 49 8.31 -7.70 -18.90
CA PHE A 49 9.23 -8.83 -18.78
C PHE A 49 8.53 -10.11 -18.35
N LEU A 50 8.82 -11.22 -19.04
CA LEU A 50 8.36 -12.55 -18.64
C LEU A 50 9.09 -13.01 -17.37
N LYS A 51 8.36 -13.71 -16.48
CA LYS A 51 8.90 -14.27 -15.24
C LYS A 51 8.93 -15.80 -15.32
N PRO A 52 9.86 -16.48 -14.62
CA PRO A 52 9.85 -17.94 -14.53
C PRO A 52 8.49 -18.46 -14.07
N GLU A 53 7.96 -19.49 -14.72
CA GLU A 53 6.68 -20.12 -14.39
C GLU A 53 6.65 -20.57 -12.91
N ASP A 54 7.78 -21.08 -12.41
CA ASP A 54 7.96 -21.46 -11.00
C ASP A 54 7.73 -20.29 -10.02
N GLU A 55 8.09 -19.06 -10.39
CA GLU A 55 7.90 -17.86 -9.55
C GLU A 55 6.45 -17.32 -9.64
N VAL A 56 5.77 -17.50 -10.77
CA VAL A 56 4.40 -17.00 -11.00
C VAL A 56 3.36 -17.94 -10.36
N ALA A 57 3.65 -19.24 -10.28
CA ALA A 57 2.78 -20.21 -9.61
C ALA A 57 2.59 -19.89 -8.11
N GLU A 58 3.61 -19.33 -7.45
CA GLU A 58 3.57 -19.02 -6.02
C GLU A 58 2.89 -17.66 -5.71
N SER A 59 2.78 -16.75 -6.67
CA SER A 59 2.23 -15.40 -6.42
C SER A 59 0.69 -15.30 -6.46
N ASN A 60 -0.01 -16.38 -6.81
CA ASN A 60 -1.48 -16.38 -6.90
C ASN A 60 -2.19 -16.63 -5.56
N ASN A 61 -1.43 -16.82 -4.46
CA ASN A 61 -1.95 -17.01 -3.12
C ASN A 61 -1.71 -15.81 -2.19
N HIS A 62 -1.58 -14.60 -2.75
CA HIS A 62 -1.65 -13.41 -1.91
C HIS A 62 -3.12 -13.10 -1.67
N GLU A 63 -3.63 -13.51 -0.51
CA GLU A 63 -4.86 -13.01 0.09
C GLU A 63 -4.63 -11.54 0.48
N ASP A 64 -4.51 -10.69 -0.54
CA ASP A 64 -4.62 -9.25 -0.40
C ASP A 64 -6.04 -8.95 0.03
N SER A 65 -6.21 -8.95 1.35
CA SER A 65 -7.36 -8.36 2.04
C SER A 65 -7.26 -6.83 1.93
N HIS A 66 -7.26 -6.34 0.70
CA HIS A 66 -7.57 -4.97 0.38
C HIS A 66 -9.05 -4.76 0.69
N ALA A 67 -9.34 -4.18 1.85
CA ALA A 67 -10.66 -3.64 2.16
C ALA A 67 -11.00 -2.55 1.11
N HIS A 68 -11.71 -2.94 0.06
CA HIS A 68 -12.25 -2.03 -0.92
C HIS A 68 -13.46 -1.32 -0.30
N CYS A 69 -13.25 -0.08 0.15
CA CYS A 69 -14.36 0.79 0.51
C CYS A 69 -14.99 1.35 -0.77
N HIS A 70 -16.09 0.77 -1.23
CA HIS A 70 -17.03 1.46 -2.13
C HIS A 70 -17.85 2.46 -1.30
N GLY A 71 -17.31 3.67 -1.12
CA GLY A 71 -18.10 4.83 -0.76
C GLY A 71 -18.82 5.32 -2.01
N ALA A 72 -20.09 4.96 -2.14
CA ALA A 72 -20.94 5.41 -3.23
C ALA A 72 -21.30 6.88 -3.06
N ASP A 73 -20.90 7.74 -4.00
CA ASP A 73 -21.51 9.04 -4.25
C ASP A 73 -21.59 9.26 -5.77
N ALA A 74 -22.49 8.53 -6.43
CA ALA A 74 -23.00 8.95 -7.72
C ALA A 74 -24.03 10.04 -7.47
N ASN A 75 -23.76 11.30 -7.86
CA ASN A 75 -24.78 12.24 -8.30
C ASN A 75 -24.17 13.43 -9.08
N ASN A 76 -24.41 13.37 -10.39
CA ASN A 76 -24.70 14.44 -11.35
C ASN A 76 -23.77 15.67 -11.48
N SER A 77 -23.19 15.77 -12.68
CA SER A 77 -22.56 16.94 -13.28
C SER A 77 -23.53 18.11 -13.49
N ASN A 78 -23.51 19.10 -12.59
CA ASN A 78 -23.43 20.54 -12.89
C ASN A 78 -23.86 21.35 -11.66
N GLU A 79 -22.91 21.65 -10.77
CA GLU A 79 -22.96 22.88 -9.99
C GLU A 79 -21.55 23.26 -9.55
N VAL A 80 -20.94 24.18 -10.29
CA VAL A 80 -19.79 24.93 -9.81
C VAL A 80 -20.37 26.15 -9.12
N ASN A 81 -20.37 26.17 -7.78
CA ASN A 81 -19.88 27.29 -6.99
C ASN A 81 -19.95 27.05 -5.47
N SER A 82 -18.85 27.46 -4.84
CA SER A 82 -18.73 27.93 -3.45
C SER A 82 -18.55 26.93 -2.31
N VAL A 83 -17.26 26.70 -2.04
CA VAL A 83 -16.60 26.80 -0.71
C VAL A 83 -17.31 26.08 0.44
N GLU A 84 -17.13 24.77 0.50
CA GLU A 84 -16.96 24.07 1.77
C GLU A 84 -15.82 23.07 1.58
N GLY A 85 -14.84 23.16 2.48
CA GLY A 85 -13.52 22.54 2.33
C GLY A 85 -13.60 21.08 1.87
N ASN A 86 -12.83 20.78 0.83
CA ASN A 86 -12.30 19.46 0.57
C ASN A 86 -12.05 18.72 1.90
N LYS A 87 -12.90 17.73 2.18
CA LYS A 87 -12.98 16.92 3.42
C LYS A 87 -11.63 16.39 3.94
N TYR A 88 -10.59 16.43 3.11
CA TYR A 88 -9.28 15.82 3.31
C TYR A 88 -8.09 16.78 3.26
N ASP A 89 -8.32 18.09 3.12
CA ASP A 89 -7.26 19.11 3.11
C ASP A 89 -7.29 19.88 4.42
N LYS A 90 -6.39 19.52 5.32
CA LYS A 90 -6.35 20.08 6.68
C LYS A 90 -5.27 21.15 6.83
N ILE A 91 -4.94 21.85 5.75
CA ILE A 91 -3.94 22.91 5.78
C ILE A 91 -4.63 24.23 6.15
N PRO A 92 -4.32 24.85 7.30
CA PRO A 92 -4.79 26.20 7.59
C PRO A 92 -4.11 27.22 6.67
N GLU A 93 -4.79 28.32 6.34
CA GLU A 93 -4.39 29.35 5.35
C GLU A 93 -3.03 30.07 5.61
N ASN A 94 -2.22 29.63 6.58
CA ASN A 94 -0.94 30.24 6.91
C ASN A 94 0.10 29.22 7.46
N TYR A 95 0.07 27.99 6.97
CA TYR A 95 1.05 26.98 7.39
C TYR A 95 2.34 27.07 6.57
N SER A 96 3.45 27.42 7.22
CA SER A 96 4.78 27.49 6.61
C SER A 96 5.65 26.24 6.88
N GLY A 97 5.06 25.16 7.42
CA GLY A 97 5.76 23.94 7.79
C GLY A 97 5.72 22.87 6.69
N THR A 98 6.25 21.68 6.99
CA THR A 98 6.25 20.55 6.06
C THR A 98 4.83 20.01 5.88
N VAL A 99 4.38 19.96 4.63
CA VAL A 99 3.09 19.37 4.23
C VAL A 99 3.36 17.99 3.64
N TYR A 100 2.68 16.98 4.16
CA TYR A 100 2.80 15.62 3.64
C TYR A 100 1.68 15.36 2.63
N ILE A 101 2.06 14.90 1.43
CA ILE A 101 1.16 14.64 0.31
C ILE A 101 1.19 13.13 0.02
N CYS A 102 0.02 12.52 -0.16
CA CYS A 102 -0.06 11.12 -0.56
C CYS A 102 0.37 10.94 -2.04
N PRO A 103 1.32 10.04 -2.36
CA PRO A 103 1.82 9.86 -3.74
C PRO A 103 0.76 9.44 -4.77
N MET A 104 -0.32 8.81 -4.32
CA MET A 104 -1.42 8.33 -5.18
C MET A 104 -2.67 9.24 -5.14
N HIS A 105 -2.77 10.14 -4.15
CA HIS A 105 -3.91 11.05 -3.99
C HIS A 105 -3.39 12.46 -3.64
N PRO A 106 -3.05 13.27 -4.65
CA PRO A 106 -2.51 14.62 -4.44
C PRO A 106 -3.44 15.57 -3.66
N GLU A 107 -4.74 15.24 -3.59
CA GLU A 107 -5.75 15.99 -2.84
C GLU A 107 -5.72 15.74 -1.31
N VAL A 108 -4.97 14.73 -0.86
CA VAL A 108 -4.83 14.39 0.57
C VAL A 108 -3.55 15.05 1.10
N ARG A 109 -3.72 16.10 1.90
CA ARG A 109 -2.63 16.87 2.50
C ARG A 109 -2.85 17.01 3.99
N ASP A 110 -1.87 16.55 4.78
CA ASP A 110 -1.93 16.60 6.25
C ASP A 110 -0.75 17.40 6.82
N VAL A 111 -1.06 18.20 7.85
CA VAL A 111 -0.11 18.88 8.73
C VAL A 111 -0.11 18.14 10.07
N GLU A 112 1.04 17.63 10.48
CA GLU A 112 1.18 16.64 11.56
C GLU A 112 0.40 16.95 12.86
N LYS A 113 -0.48 16.02 13.27
CA LYS A 113 -1.08 15.98 14.63
C LYS A 113 -0.10 15.51 15.73
N VAL A 114 1.16 15.26 15.39
CA VAL A 114 2.12 14.57 16.28
C VAL A 114 2.63 15.48 17.41
N THR A 115 2.69 16.79 17.19
CA THR A 115 3.30 17.73 18.15
C THR A 115 2.43 17.95 19.40
N ALA A 116 1.11 18.04 19.27
CA ALA A 116 0.21 18.29 20.42
C ALA A 116 0.15 17.09 21.40
N GLN A 117 0.09 15.86 20.88
CA GLN A 117 0.07 14.64 21.70
C GLN A 117 1.41 14.47 22.43
N TYR A 118 2.53 14.75 21.76
CA TYR A 118 3.86 14.62 22.34
C TYR A 118 4.14 15.69 23.40
N VAL A 119 3.76 16.95 23.16
CA VAL A 119 3.88 18.05 24.14
C VAL A 119 3.02 17.79 25.38
N ALA A 120 1.77 17.34 25.21
CA ALA A 120 0.91 16.96 26.33
C ALA A 120 1.49 15.79 27.15
N CYS A 121 2.07 14.80 26.48
CA CYS A 121 2.73 13.66 27.13
C CYS A 121 3.97 14.12 27.93
N PHE A 122 4.81 15.00 27.36
CA PHE A 122 5.99 15.55 28.04
C PHE A 122 5.64 16.39 29.27
N LEU A 123 4.61 17.23 29.19
CA LEU A 123 4.15 18.03 30.33
C LEU A 123 3.56 17.16 31.45
N ASN A 124 2.80 16.11 31.11
CA ASN A 124 2.28 15.15 32.08
C ASN A 124 3.40 14.35 32.76
N LEU A 125 4.45 13.95 32.03
CA LEU A 125 5.60 13.26 32.61
C LEU A 125 6.39 14.16 33.57
N LYS A 126 6.62 15.43 33.20
CA LYS A 126 7.31 16.42 34.05
C LYS A 126 6.55 16.71 35.36
N THR A 127 5.23 16.86 35.29
CA THR A 127 4.41 17.12 36.50
C THR A 127 4.37 15.91 37.44
N LYS A 128 4.37 14.68 36.90
CA LYS A 128 4.45 13.45 37.68
C LYS A 128 5.80 13.29 38.40
N LEU A 129 6.90 13.60 37.69
CA LEU A 129 8.25 13.58 38.25
C LEU A 129 8.43 14.64 39.35
N LEU A 130 7.95 15.87 39.13
CA LEU A 130 8.05 16.95 40.10
C LEU A 130 7.26 16.63 41.38
N LYS A 131 6.04 16.09 41.26
CA LYS A 131 5.24 15.62 42.41
C LYS A 131 5.98 14.55 43.20
N MET A 132 6.60 13.59 42.52
CA MET A 132 7.39 12.53 43.18
C MET A 132 8.56 13.11 43.98
N ILE A 133 9.33 14.04 43.38
CA ILE A 133 10.48 14.69 44.04
C ILE A 133 10.02 15.51 45.25
N VAL A 134 8.96 16.31 45.12
CA VAL A 134 8.43 17.11 46.24
C VAL A 134 7.91 16.22 47.36
N THR A 135 7.25 15.10 47.03
CA THR A 135 6.76 14.16 48.04
C THR A 135 7.91 13.50 48.79
N LEU A 136 8.98 13.07 48.09
CA LEU A 136 10.18 12.53 48.71
C LEU A 136 10.85 13.55 49.64
N ALA A 137 11.01 14.81 49.19
CA ALA A 137 11.60 15.87 50.00
C ALA A 137 10.77 16.22 51.25
N VAL A 138 9.43 16.16 51.15
CA VAL A 138 8.54 16.37 52.30
C VAL A 138 8.64 15.19 53.28
N MET A 139 8.72 13.96 52.77
CA MET A 139 8.88 12.77 53.62
C MET A 139 10.22 12.75 54.35
N GLU A 140 11.33 13.07 53.68
CA GLU A 140 12.65 13.21 54.31
C GLU A 140 12.64 14.28 55.41
N ARG A 141 11.99 15.42 55.17
CA ARG A 141 11.85 16.48 56.19
C ARG A 141 10.97 16.08 57.37
N ILE A 142 9.93 15.27 57.14
CA ILE A 142 9.08 14.74 58.22
C ILE A 142 9.88 13.76 59.08
N LEU A 143 10.72 12.90 58.49
CA LEU A 143 11.59 12.00 59.26
C LEU A 143 12.60 12.78 60.12
N ILE A 144 13.17 13.87 59.62
CA ILE A 144 14.13 14.72 60.37
C ILE A 144 13.48 15.40 61.59
N VAL A 145 12.17 15.65 61.57
CA VAL A 145 11.45 16.31 62.68
C VAL A 145 10.84 15.29 63.66
N ALA A 146 10.91 13.99 63.35
CA ALA A 146 10.37 12.90 64.17
C ALA A 146 11.41 12.25 65.11
N GLU A 147 12.67 12.68 65.08
CA GLU A 147 13.74 12.37 66.05
C GLU A 147 13.97 13.55 67.00
#